data_AF-A0A4Q3Y192-F1
#
_entry.id   AF-A0A4Q3Y192-F1
#
_cell.length_a   1.000
_cell.length_b   1.000
_cell.length_c   1.000
_cell.angle_alpha   90.00
_cell.angle_beta   90.00
_cell.angle_gamma   90.00
#
_symmetry.space_group_name_H-M   'P 1'
#
loop_
_entity.id
_entity.type
_entity.pdbx_description
1 polymer ?
#
loop_
_entity_poly.entity_id
_entity_poly.type
_entity_poly.pdbx_seq_one_letter_code
_entity_poly.pdbx_strand_id
1 'polypeptide(L)'
;MLWCGTGRGTRSLGEAIRAGSMSARSMPSAPRTFRRRIEAMSACVPAIQSEELLSGYLCRVDACSGRLEVKPTERSFADFLSTTKLDKDTIVYGHSGLPYARFVNVAQAGKPAHLHSDLYLGQTTFAFRVQRDVMRLCRLCFTQDLESLGFGYWRRPHQLAGIELCATHQTELTELPKSTLRRVLIPKTVECRSPQQNASRHPLVARFAELSTMALRASCALHPERIADVLSNRAQQRGIRLKGQRSGPKFSELVRDQMPAEWLVRHFGDTKPEKTMDGIFSAYIAPYRTASYLLAMTVLWDSSEEAMAACTAPQDAGVDLGSTVGMRMINAVLAGASVRAACRQENGRSSDFESTLRLLLGGQPALSLQ
;
A
#
# COMPACT_ATOMS: atom_id res chain seq x y z
N MET A 1 -2.88 30.80 27.10
CA MET A 1 -1.41 30.93 26.93
C MET A 1 -1.11 30.68 25.45
N LEU A 2 -1.29 31.70 24.60
CA LEU A 2 -0.32 32.71 24.13
C LEU A 2 0.68 32.16 23.09
N TRP A 3 0.56 32.75 21.88
CA TRP A 3 1.36 32.78 20.62
C TRP A 3 2.90 32.60 20.72
N CYS A 4 3.69 32.28 19.67
CA CYS A 4 3.85 32.76 18.27
C CYS A 4 4.53 31.64 17.42
N GLY A 5 4.56 31.57 16.08
CA GLY A 5 4.32 32.57 15.04
C GLY A 5 5.63 33.01 14.34
N THR A 6 5.94 32.45 13.16
CA THR A 6 6.63 33.10 12.02
C THR A 6 6.32 32.23 10.78
N GLY A 7 5.69 32.67 9.68
CA GLY A 7 5.61 34.01 9.10
C GLY A 7 6.57 34.09 7.91
N ARG A 8 6.10 33.79 6.69
CA ARG A 8 6.70 34.26 5.44
C ARG A 8 5.73 34.21 4.26
N GLY A 9 5.26 35.40 3.87
CA GLY A 9 5.23 35.88 2.49
C GLY A 9 4.16 35.35 1.54
N THR A 10 2.98 35.96 1.54
CA THR A 10 2.08 36.01 0.38
C THR A 10 2.65 36.99 -0.65
N ARG A 11 3.00 36.52 -1.85
CA ARG A 11 3.14 37.36 -3.05
C ARG A 11 1.99 37.04 -4.01
N SER A 12 1.37 38.09 -4.52
CA SER A 12 0.25 38.09 -5.45
C SER A 12 0.60 37.36 -6.76
N LEU A 13 -0.29 36.46 -7.19
CA LEU A 13 -0.29 35.93 -8.54
C LEU A 13 -1.14 36.86 -9.42
N GLY A 14 -0.46 37.66 -10.25
CA GLY A 14 -1.03 38.35 -11.39
C GLY A 14 -0.23 37.97 -12.63
N GLU A 15 -0.95 37.46 -13.63
CA GLU A 15 -0.63 37.45 -15.07
C GLU A 15 0.72 36.91 -15.58
N ALA A 16 0.66 35.78 -16.31
CA ALA A 16 1.25 35.65 -17.65
C ALA A 16 0.96 34.23 -18.22
N ILE A 17 -0.11 34.10 -19.01
CA ILE A 17 -0.27 32.97 -19.94
C ILE A 17 0.44 33.39 -21.24
N ARG A 18 1.60 32.78 -21.53
CA ARG A 18 2.12 32.68 -22.89
C ARG A 18 2.19 31.21 -23.27
N ALA A 19 1.39 30.85 -24.27
CA ALA A 19 1.49 29.57 -24.96
C ALA A 19 2.82 29.51 -25.71
N GLY A 20 3.74 28.67 -25.22
CA GLY A 20 4.96 28.28 -25.93
C GLY A 20 4.80 26.87 -26.46
N SER A 21 4.84 26.70 -27.78
CA SER A 21 4.87 25.39 -28.42
C SER A 21 6.15 24.63 -28.02
N MET A 22 5.99 23.47 -27.36
CA MET A 22 7.13 22.61 -27.05
C MET A 22 7.51 21.82 -28.30
N SER A 23 8.54 22.31 -28.99
CA SER A 23 9.31 21.56 -29.98
C SER A 23 9.89 20.28 -29.34
N ALA A 24 9.67 19.15 -30.00
CA ALA A 24 10.16 17.83 -29.61
C ALA A 24 11.70 17.81 -29.59
N ARG A 25 12.30 18.11 -28.43
CA ARG A 25 13.75 17.95 -28.24
C ARG A 25 14.08 16.46 -28.20
N SER A 26 14.92 16.04 -29.13
CA SER A 26 15.49 14.69 -29.20
C SER A 26 16.10 14.31 -27.85
N MET A 27 15.60 13.24 -27.22
CA MET A 27 16.15 12.75 -25.97
C MET A 27 17.59 12.25 -26.19
N PRO A 28 18.53 12.57 -25.27
CA PRO A 28 19.90 12.08 -25.37
C PRO A 28 19.92 10.56 -25.22
N SER A 29 20.55 9.90 -26.20
CA SER A 29 20.81 8.47 -26.22
C SER A 29 21.47 8.02 -24.91
N ALA A 30 21.05 6.87 -24.37
CA ALA A 30 21.64 6.31 -23.15
C ALA A 30 23.18 6.21 -23.27
N PRO A 31 23.94 6.50 -22.19
CA PRO A 31 25.40 6.45 -22.23
C PRO A 31 25.89 5.08 -22.73
N ARG A 32 26.81 5.06 -23.69
CA ARG A 32 27.42 3.82 -24.26
C ARG A 32 27.97 2.86 -23.19
N THR A 33 28.29 3.38 -22.00
CA THR A 33 28.74 2.59 -20.83
C THR A 33 27.65 1.74 -20.20
N PHE A 34 26.37 2.08 -20.35
CA PHE A 34 25.24 1.31 -19.82
C PHE A 34 24.95 0.07 -20.69
N ARG A 35 24.98 0.22 -22.01
CA ARG A 35 24.70 -0.88 -22.96
C ARG A 35 25.73 -2.01 -22.89
N ARG A 36 27.03 -1.69 -22.84
CA ARG A 36 28.10 -2.69 -22.59
C ARG A 36 28.03 -3.35 -21.22
N ARG A 37 27.38 -2.72 -20.22
CA ARG A 37 27.15 -3.33 -18.89
C ARG A 37 26.03 -4.37 -18.96
N ILE A 38 24.96 -4.10 -19.70
CA ILE A 38 23.85 -5.04 -19.92
C ILE A 38 24.33 -6.31 -20.62
N GLU A 39 25.19 -6.19 -21.64
CA GLU A 39 25.71 -7.35 -22.39
C GLU A 39 26.54 -8.31 -21.49
N ALA A 40 27.41 -7.77 -20.62
CA ALA A 40 28.20 -8.56 -19.67
C ALA A 40 27.36 -9.19 -18.54
N MET A 41 26.22 -8.57 -18.18
CA MET A 41 25.29 -9.13 -17.19
C MET A 41 24.53 -10.35 -17.71
N SER A 42 24.29 -10.43 -19.02
CA SER A 42 23.40 -11.46 -19.62
C SER A 42 23.87 -12.90 -19.40
N ALA A 43 25.16 -13.14 -19.14
CA ALA A 43 25.71 -14.48 -18.88
C ALA A 43 25.62 -14.92 -17.41
N CYS A 44 25.33 -14.00 -16.47
CA CYS A 44 25.39 -14.25 -15.02
C CYS A 44 24.19 -13.69 -14.26
N VAL A 45 23.01 -13.51 -14.89
CA VAL A 45 21.80 -13.12 -14.15
C VAL A 45 21.32 -14.33 -13.33
N PRO A 46 21.37 -14.27 -11.98
CA PRO A 46 20.87 -15.37 -11.17
C PRO A 46 19.35 -15.55 -11.35
N ALA A 47 18.86 -16.78 -11.19
CA ALA A 47 17.42 -17.01 -11.15
C ALA A 47 16.79 -16.38 -9.89
N ILE A 48 15.69 -15.65 -10.09
CA ILE A 48 14.87 -15.10 -9.02
C ILE A 48 14.08 -16.22 -8.32
N GLN A 49 14.00 -16.17 -6.99
CA GLN A 49 13.34 -17.21 -6.20
C GLN A 49 11.91 -16.83 -5.84
N SER A 50 11.04 -17.82 -5.60
CA SER A 50 9.63 -17.58 -5.24
C SER A 50 9.51 -16.70 -3.99
N GLU A 51 8.68 -15.65 -4.07
CA GLU A 51 8.50 -14.64 -3.01
C GLU A 51 9.80 -13.92 -2.59
N GLU A 52 10.87 -13.98 -3.41
CA GLU A 52 12.07 -13.20 -3.20
C GLU A 52 11.75 -11.71 -3.34
N LEU A 53 12.12 -10.94 -2.34
CA LEU A 53 12.01 -9.50 -2.36
C LEU A 53 12.92 -8.93 -3.45
N LEU A 54 12.37 -8.09 -4.33
CA LEU A 54 13.05 -7.52 -5.48
C LEU A 54 14.36 -6.80 -5.10
N SER A 55 14.41 -6.06 -3.99
CA SER A 55 15.66 -5.43 -3.54
C SER A 55 16.72 -6.44 -3.12
N GLY A 56 16.33 -7.56 -2.52
CA GLY A 56 17.25 -8.67 -2.21
C GLY A 56 17.77 -9.33 -3.47
N TYR A 57 16.89 -9.58 -4.44
CA TYR A 57 17.26 -10.12 -5.75
C TYR A 57 18.26 -9.21 -6.48
N LEU A 58 17.99 -7.90 -6.53
CA LEU A 58 18.90 -6.92 -7.14
C LEU A 58 20.30 -6.96 -6.50
N CYS A 59 20.39 -7.17 -5.18
CA CYS A 59 21.70 -7.29 -4.53
C CYS A 59 22.46 -8.55 -4.96
N ARG A 60 21.75 -9.65 -5.28
CA ARG A 60 22.38 -10.85 -5.86
C ARG A 60 22.84 -10.62 -7.30
N VAL A 61 22.02 -9.96 -8.11
CA VAL A 61 22.40 -9.56 -9.48
C VAL A 61 23.66 -8.69 -9.45
N ASP A 62 23.70 -7.70 -8.55
CA ASP A 62 24.85 -6.81 -8.35
C ASP A 62 26.10 -7.62 -7.94
N ALA A 63 25.96 -8.54 -6.98
CA ALA A 63 27.06 -9.40 -6.54
C ALA A 63 27.63 -10.30 -7.66
N CYS A 64 26.77 -10.87 -8.51
CA CYS A 64 27.18 -11.69 -9.66
C CYS A 64 27.84 -10.85 -10.76
N SER A 65 27.45 -9.58 -10.93
CA SER A 65 27.99 -8.69 -11.95
C SER A 65 29.38 -8.12 -11.64
N GLY A 66 29.85 -8.29 -10.39
CA GLY A 66 31.14 -7.75 -9.92
C GLY A 66 31.23 -6.22 -9.93
N ARG A 67 30.11 -5.48 -10.04
CA ARG A 67 30.11 -4.01 -10.16
C ARG A 67 29.09 -3.31 -9.26
N LEU A 68 29.55 -2.16 -8.74
CA LEU A 68 28.99 -1.29 -7.71
C LEU A 68 27.62 -0.67 -8.03
N GLU A 69 26.76 -0.70 -7.00
CA GLU A 69 25.61 0.16 -6.70
C GLU A 69 24.77 0.62 -7.92
N VAL A 70 23.76 -0.18 -8.28
CA VAL A 70 22.66 0.33 -9.10
C VAL A 70 21.86 1.34 -8.26
N LYS A 71 22.11 2.65 -8.47
CA LYS A 71 21.23 3.70 -7.95
C LYS A 71 19.91 3.62 -8.72
N PRO A 72 18.76 3.35 -8.05
CA PRO A 72 17.47 3.27 -8.73
C PRO A 72 17.13 4.65 -9.34
N THR A 73 17.08 4.72 -10.66
CA THR A 73 16.56 5.86 -11.44
C THR A 73 15.34 5.38 -12.23
N GLU A 74 14.43 6.25 -12.69
CA GLU A 74 13.18 5.81 -13.37
C GLU A 74 13.43 4.94 -14.61
N ARG A 75 14.54 5.17 -15.34
CA ARG A 75 14.98 4.31 -16.46
C ARG A 75 15.33 2.88 -16.02
N SER A 76 15.65 2.70 -14.73
CA SER A 76 16.11 1.41 -14.19
C SER A 76 15.08 0.29 -14.26
N PHE A 77 13.76 0.56 -14.24
CA PHE A 77 12.80 -0.55 -14.23
C PHE A 77 12.63 -1.20 -15.61
N ALA A 78 12.46 -0.39 -16.68
CA ALA A 78 12.39 -0.93 -18.04
C ALA A 78 13.71 -1.58 -18.45
N ASP A 79 14.84 -0.94 -18.12
CA ASP A 79 16.17 -1.50 -18.36
C ASP A 79 16.38 -2.81 -17.59
N PHE A 80 15.89 -2.88 -16.34
CA PHE A 80 15.93 -4.10 -15.52
C PHE A 80 15.11 -5.24 -16.16
N LEU A 81 13.88 -4.97 -16.60
CA LEU A 81 13.04 -5.98 -17.26
C LEU A 81 13.72 -6.49 -18.55
N SER A 82 14.25 -5.59 -19.37
CA SER A 82 14.97 -5.98 -20.60
C SER A 82 16.25 -6.79 -20.32
N THR A 83 16.98 -6.48 -19.25
CA THR A 83 18.23 -7.16 -18.88
C THR A 83 17.97 -8.54 -18.29
N THR A 84 16.97 -8.64 -17.41
CA THR A 84 16.65 -9.89 -16.71
C THR A 84 15.70 -10.79 -17.48
N LYS A 85 15.02 -10.26 -18.51
CA LYS A 85 13.95 -10.93 -19.27
C LYS A 85 12.78 -11.39 -18.40
N LEU A 86 12.66 -10.86 -17.18
CA LEU A 86 11.52 -11.10 -16.31
C LEU A 86 10.33 -10.29 -16.80
N ASP A 87 9.14 -10.88 -16.78
CA ASP A 87 7.93 -10.16 -17.11
C ASP A 87 7.52 -9.21 -15.97
N LYS A 88 6.78 -8.17 -16.35
CA LYS A 88 6.36 -7.10 -15.43
C LYS A 88 5.51 -7.64 -14.28
N ASP A 89 4.64 -8.60 -14.56
CA ASP A 89 3.63 -9.09 -13.62
C ASP A 89 4.28 -9.96 -12.55
N THR A 90 5.21 -10.84 -12.95
CA THR A 90 6.05 -11.62 -12.04
C THR A 90 6.78 -10.71 -11.05
N ILE A 91 7.38 -9.63 -11.53
CA ILE A 91 8.07 -8.68 -10.63
C ILE A 91 7.11 -8.00 -9.68
N VAL A 92 5.98 -7.50 -10.18
CA VAL A 92 5.05 -6.72 -9.36
C VAL A 92 4.37 -7.60 -8.31
N TYR A 93 3.83 -8.75 -8.70
CA TYR A 93 3.03 -9.59 -7.79
C TYR A 93 3.87 -10.63 -7.04
N GLY A 94 5.00 -11.07 -7.59
CA GLY A 94 5.88 -12.06 -6.98
C GLY A 94 6.99 -11.46 -6.12
N HIS A 95 7.49 -10.26 -6.48
CA HIS A 95 8.75 -9.77 -5.92
C HIS A 95 8.69 -8.35 -5.36
N SER A 96 7.64 -7.58 -5.64
CA SER A 96 7.49 -6.19 -5.16
C SER A 96 6.49 -6.07 -3.99
N GLY A 97 6.67 -5.03 -3.18
CA GLY A 97 5.70 -4.65 -2.15
C GLY A 97 4.56 -3.76 -2.64
N LEU A 98 4.49 -3.51 -3.95
CA LEU A 98 3.58 -2.54 -4.52
C LEU A 98 2.10 -2.88 -4.29
N PRO A 99 1.63 -4.13 -4.50
CA PRO A 99 0.23 -4.47 -4.24
C PRO A 99 -0.20 -4.13 -2.81
N TYR A 100 0.64 -4.46 -1.82
CA TYR A 100 0.38 -4.11 -0.42
C TYR A 100 0.42 -2.60 -0.19
N ALA A 101 1.44 -1.90 -0.71
CA ALA A 101 1.61 -0.46 -0.51
C ALA A 101 0.47 0.37 -1.15
N ARG A 102 -0.18 -0.17 -2.19
CA ARG A 102 -1.28 0.46 -2.92
C ARG A 102 -2.61 -0.25 -2.73
N PHE A 103 -2.70 -1.17 -1.79
CA PHE A 103 -3.93 -1.94 -1.55
C PHE A 103 -5.16 -1.05 -1.39
N VAL A 104 -5.00 0.15 -0.79
CA VAL A 104 -6.02 1.20 -0.77
C VAL A 104 -5.44 2.48 -1.37
N ASN A 105 -5.97 2.93 -2.50
CA ASN A 105 -5.45 4.11 -3.21
C ASN A 105 -6.49 4.74 -4.15
N VAL A 106 -6.71 6.06 -4.05
CA VAL A 106 -7.66 6.78 -4.91
C VAL A 106 -7.25 6.71 -6.40
N ALA A 107 -6.01 7.10 -6.72
CA ALA A 107 -5.56 7.25 -8.11
C ALA A 107 -5.42 5.93 -8.88
N GLN A 108 -5.23 4.83 -8.14
CA GLN A 108 -4.99 3.51 -8.69
C GLN A 108 -6.15 2.53 -8.44
N ALA A 109 -7.25 2.99 -7.84
CA ALA A 109 -8.41 2.14 -7.56
C ALA A 109 -8.90 1.41 -8.81
N GLY A 110 -9.17 0.11 -8.68
CA GLY A 110 -9.62 -0.75 -9.77
C GLY A 110 -8.56 -1.11 -10.82
N LYS A 111 -7.39 -0.45 -10.80
CA LYS A 111 -6.30 -0.74 -11.74
C LYS A 111 -5.42 -1.87 -11.21
N PRO A 112 -5.04 -2.83 -12.05
CA PRO A 112 -4.00 -3.80 -11.75
C PRO A 112 -2.71 -3.12 -11.27
N ALA A 113 -2.04 -3.66 -10.25
CA ALA A 113 -0.80 -3.10 -9.71
C ALA A 113 0.30 -2.95 -10.77
N HIS A 114 0.35 -3.87 -11.75
CA HIS A 114 1.31 -3.78 -12.85
C HIS A 114 1.02 -2.62 -13.82
N LEU A 115 -0.11 -1.91 -13.72
CA LEU A 115 -0.43 -0.72 -14.51
C LEU A 115 -0.31 0.59 -13.71
N HIS A 116 0.09 0.52 -12.43
CA HIS A 116 0.19 1.73 -11.61
C HIS A 116 1.33 2.62 -12.11
N SER A 117 1.08 3.92 -12.19
CA SER A 117 2.06 4.89 -12.68
C SER A 117 3.29 5.03 -11.76
N ASP A 118 3.19 4.60 -10.50
CA ASP A 118 4.26 4.65 -9.53
C ASP A 118 5.26 3.49 -9.62
N LEU A 119 5.04 2.54 -10.52
CA LEU A 119 6.01 1.49 -10.84
C LEU A 119 7.39 2.04 -11.20
N TYR A 120 7.41 3.22 -11.82
CA TYR A 120 8.64 3.89 -12.27
C TYR A 120 9.25 4.78 -11.18
N LEU A 121 8.49 5.11 -10.13
CA LEU A 121 8.98 5.85 -8.97
C LEU A 121 9.76 4.89 -8.08
N GLY A 122 10.99 4.52 -8.46
CA GLY A 122 11.76 3.38 -7.90
C GLY A 122 11.79 3.20 -6.37
N GLN A 123 11.45 4.21 -5.58
CA GLN A 123 11.22 4.08 -4.14
C GLN A 123 10.03 3.19 -3.74
N THR A 124 9.01 3.01 -4.59
CA THR A 124 7.82 2.18 -4.27
C THR A 124 7.94 0.75 -4.76
N THR A 125 8.63 0.53 -5.89
CA THR A 125 8.80 -0.79 -6.51
C THR A 125 9.97 -1.57 -5.90
N PHE A 126 11.11 -0.91 -5.68
CA PHE A 126 12.34 -1.57 -5.24
C PHE A 126 12.52 -1.59 -3.73
N ALA A 127 12.13 -0.50 -3.08
CA ALA A 127 12.03 -0.46 -1.64
C ALA A 127 10.58 -0.75 -1.29
N PHE A 128 10.33 -1.84 -0.56
CA PHE A 128 9.29 -1.68 0.45
C PHE A 128 9.64 -0.38 1.17
N ARG A 129 8.70 0.54 1.28
CA ARG A 129 8.78 1.54 2.35
C ARG A 129 8.64 0.77 3.66
N VAL A 130 9.59 -0.13 3.96
CA VAL A 130 9.81 -0.71 5.27
C VAL A 130 10.10 0.52 6.09
N GLN A 131 9.08 0.95 6.82
CA GLN A 131 9.14 2.11 7.69
C GLN A 131 10.16 1.91 8.81
N ARG A 132 10.70 0.69 8.93
CA ARG A 132 11.69 0.33 9.92
C ARG A 132 13.07 0.21 9.32
N ASP A 133 14.04 0.48 10.17
CA ASP A 133 15.47 0.28 9.93
C ASP A 133 15.90 -1.18 10.13
N VAL A 134 14.96 -2.13 9.97
CA VAL A 134 15.21 -3.56 10.10
C VAL A 134 14.59 -4.35 8.95
N MET A 135 15.24 -5.46 8.60
CA MET A 135 14.75 -6.52 7.73
C MET A 135 14.42 -7.75 8.59
N ARG A 136 13.51 -8.59 8.13
CA ARG A 136 13.12 -9.82 8.83
C ARG A 136 13.43 -11.07 8.02
N LEU A 137 13.83 -12.13 8.70
CA LEU A 137 13.92 -13.46 8.10
C LEU A 137 13.48 -14.54 9.07
N CYS A 138 13.02 -15.66 8.51
CA CYS A 138 12.81 -16.89 9.28
C CYS A 138 14.09 -17.72 9.18
N ARG A 139 14.65 -18.13 10.33
CA ARG A 139 15.89 -18.94 10.36
C ARG A 139 15.69 -20.30 9.70
N LEU A 140 14.51 -20.91 9.86
CA LEU A 140 14.20 -22.19 9.25
C LEU A 140 14.07 -22.08 7.72
N CYS A 141 13.40 -21.04 7.20
CA CYS A 141 13.44 -20.74 5.76
C CYS A 141 14.88 -20.59 5.29
N PHE A 142 15.68 -19.78 6.00
CA PHE A 142 17.06 -19.50 5.63
C PHE A 142 17.92 -20.77 5.59
N THR A 143 17.81 -21.66 6.58
CA THR A 143 18.50 -22.95 6.58
C THR A 143 18.08 -23.83 5.41
N GLN A 144 16.77 -23.95 5.14
CA GLN A 144 16.26 -24.70 3.99
C GLN A 144 16.75 -24.12 2.66
N ASP A 145 16.78 -22.80 2.54
CA ASP A 145 17.29 -22.10 1.35
C ASP A 145 18.80 -22.38 1.16
N LEU A 146 19.59 -22.40 2.24
CA LEU A 146 21.01 -22.77 2.18
C LEU A 146 21.24 -24.23 1.77
N GLU A 147 20.47 -25.16 2.31
CA GLU A 147 20.59 -26.58 2.00
C GLU A 147 20.21 -26.88 0.54
N SER A 148 19.19 -26.20 0.01
CA SER A 148 18.66 -26.47 -1.33
C SER A 148 19.32 -25.63 -2.44
N LEU A 149 19.67 -24.37 -2.15
CA LEU A 149 20.15 -23.40 -3.14
C LEU A 149 21.60 -22.96 -2.90
N GLY A 150 22.17 -23.21 -1.72
CA GLY A 150 23.49 -22.72 -1.31
C GLY A 150 23.52 -21.26 -0.86
N PHE A 151 22.39 -20.56 -0.86
CA PHE A 151 22.26 -19.17 -0.41
C PHE A 151 20.85 -18.89 0.14
N GLY A 152 20.72 -17.90 1.02
CA GLY A 152 19.42 -17.40 1.45
C GLY A 152 18.95 -16.19 0.66
N TYR A 153 17.67 -15.86 0.76
CA TYR A 153 17.10 -14.65 0.18
C TYR A 153 16.03 -14.02 1.07
N TRP A 154 15.81 -12.72 0.87
CA TRP A 154 14.81 -11.97 1.65
C TRP A 154 13.42 -12.31 1.13
N ARG A 155 12.59 -12.95 1.97
CA ARG A 155 11.20 -13.24 1.60
C ARG A 155 10.33 -12.01 1.80
N ARG A 156 9.49 -11.75 0.82
CA ARG A 156 8.61 -10.59 0.76
C ARG A 156 7.56 -10.56 1.88
N PRO A 157 6.83 -11.65 2.21
CA PRO A 157 5.84 -11.63 3.29
C PRO A 157 6.44 -11.29 4.67
N HIS A 158 7.70 -11.67 4.92
CA HIS A 158 8.38 -11.36 6.17
C HIS A 158 8.58 -9.85 6.39
N GLN A 159 8.56 -9.04 5.32
CA GLN A 159 8.81 -7.60 5.41
C GLN A 159 7.55 -6.76 5.64
N LEU A 160 6.37 -7.38 5.65
CA LEU A 160 5.12 -6.66 5.89
C LEU A 160 5.06 -6.12 7.33
N ALA A 161 4.35 -5.01 7.50
CA ALA A 161 4.05 -4.50 8.84
C ALA A 161 3.20 -5.53 9.59
N GLY A 162 3.30 -5.59 10.92
CA GLY A 162 2.52 -6.50 11.75
C GLY A 162 2.98 -7.97 11.75
N ILE A 163 3.77 -8.41 10.76
CA ILE A 163 4.24 -9.79 10.66
C ILE A 163 5.45 -10.01 11.57
N GLU A 164 5.26 -10.84 12.59
CA GLU A 164 6.31 -11.27 13.52
C GLU A 164 6.60 -12.77 13.44
N LEU A 165 5.68 -13.55 12.85
CA LEU A 165 5.81 -14.99 12.68
C LEU A 165 5.92 -15.34 11.19
N CYS A 166 6.75 -16.33 10.89
CA CYS A 166 6.79 -16.94 9.56
C CYS A 166 5.51 -17.76 9.33
N ALA A 167 4.79 -17.52 8.23
CA ALA A 167 3.60 -18.29 7.90
C ALA A 167 3.88 -19.78 7.66
N THR A 168 5.07 -20.12 7.13
CA THR A 168 5.46 -21.50 6.82
C THR A 168 5.86 -22.27 8.07
N HIS A 169 6.75 -21.71 8.90
CA HIS A 169 7.32 -22.42 10.05
C HIS A 169 6.67 -22.07 11.38
N GLN A 170 5.80 -21.07 11.43
CA GLN A 170 5.15 -20.59 12.66
C GLN A 170 6.16 -20.20 13.77
N THR A 171 7.35 -19.76 13.37
CA THR A 171 8.42 -19.27 14.25
C THR A 171 8.62 -17.78 14.11
N GLU A 172 9.13 -17.15 15.17
CA GLU A 172 9.46 -15.73 15.18
C GLU A 172 10.52 -15.36 14.14
N LEU A 173 10.28 -14.22 13.48
CA LEU A 173 11.19 -13.65 12.51
C LEU A 173 12.35 -12.94 13.22
N THR A 174 13.57 -13.26 12.83
CA THR A 174 14.78 -12.57 13.28
C THR A 174 14.87 -11.22 12.59
N GLU A 175 14.99 -10.13 13.38
CA GLU A 175 15.23 -8.79 12.86
C GLU A 175 16.73 -8.51 12.71
N LEU A 176 17.11 -8.06 11.51
CA LEU A 176 18.47 -7.67 11.13
C LEU A 176 18.47 -6.20 10.70
N PRO A 177 19.57 -5.44 10.88
CA PRO A 177 19.62 -4.04 10.44
C PRO A 177 19.34 -3.89 8.94
N LYS A 178 18.65 -2.83 8.51
CA LYS A 178 18.32 -2.59 7.09
C LYS A 178 19.53 -2.56 6.15
N SER A 179 20.70 -2.24 6.67
CA SER A 179 21.96 -2.31 5.92
C SER A 179 22.30 -3.71 5.41
N THR A 180 21.75 -4.78 6.01
CA THR A 180 21.93 -6.17 5.54
C THR A 180 21.18 -6.45 4.24
N LEU A 181 20.17 -5.65 3.87
CA LEU A 181 19.49 -5.80 2.58
C LEU A 181 20.46 -5.68 1.40
N ARG A 182 21.55 -4.91 1.56
CA ARG A 182 22.59 -4.70 0.55
C ARG A 182 23.63 -5.82 0.46
N ARG A 183 23.37 -6.97 1.10
CA ARG A 183 24.30 -8.10 1.19
C ARG A 183 23.58 -9.38 0.79
N VAL A 184 24.32 -10.28 0.15
CA VAL A 184 23.86 -11.66 -0.06
C VAL A 184 23.71 -12.33 1.32
N LEU A 185 22.59 -13.00 1.54
CA LEU A 185 22.32 -13.70 2.79
C LEU A 185 23.11 -15.02 2.82
N ILE A 186 24.13 -15.04 3.68
CA ILE A 186 24.99 -16.20 3.99
C ILE A 186 25.04 -16.38 5.51
N PRO A 187 25.44 -17.56 6.06
CA PRO A 187 25.42 -17.81 7.51
C PRO A 187 26.03 -16.69 8.34
N LYS A 188 27.20 -16.18 7.92
CA LYS A 188 27.92 -15.07 8.54
C LYS A 188 27.11 -13.77 8.67
N THR A 189 26.11 -13.55 7.81
CA THR A 189 25.23 -12.37 7.88
C THR A 189 24.10 -12.53 8.90
N VAL A 190 23.79 -13.76 9.31
CA VAL A 190 22.64 -14.13 10.17
C VAL A 190 23.06 -14.47 11.60
N GLU A 191 24.36 -14.60 11.88
CA GLU A 191 24.93 -14.94 13.19
C GLU A 191 24.56 -13.96 14.33
N CYS A 192 23.95 -12.82 14.04
CA CYS A 192 23.58 -11.83 15.03
C CYS A 192 22.15 -12.02 15.58
N ARG A 193 22.09 -12.43 16.85
CA ARG A 193 20.94 -12.38 17.80
C ARG A 193 19.93 -13.52 17.70
N SER A 194 19.84 -14.29 18.78
CA SER A 194 18.72 -15.17 19.08
C SER A 194 17.41 -14.38 19.01
N PRO A 195 16.33 -14.96 18.43
CA PRO A 195 15.02 -14.33 18.47
C PRO A 195 14.64 -14.08 19.93
N GLN A 196 14.30 -12.84 20.27
CA GLN A 196 13.64 -12.55 21.54
C GLN A 196 12.26 -13.19 21.46
N GLN A 197 11.95 -14.19 22.27
CA GLN A 197 10.70 -14.98 22.19
C GLN A 197 9.45 -14.18 22.62
N ASN A 198 9.19 -13.05 21.96
CA ASN A 198 8.10 -12.15 22.32
C ASN A 198 7.04 -12.07 21.23
N ALA A 199 7.18 -12.81 20.12
CA ALA A 199 6.16 -12.81 19.08
C ALA A 199 4.81 -13.27 19.64
N SER A 200 3.82 -12.42 19.49
CA SER A 200 2.48 -12.69 19.99
C SER A 200 1.79 -13.75 19.14
N ARG A 201 1.46 -14.90 19.73
CA ARG A 201 0.59 -15.93 19.11
C ARG A 201 -0.90 -15.57 19.20
N HIS A 202 -1.20 -14.29 19.32
CA HIS A 202 -2.56 -13.81 19.50
C HIS A 202 -3.39 -14.07 18.22
N PRO A 203 -4.61 -14.62 18.30
CA PRO A 203 -5.42 -14.96 17.12
C PRO A 203 -5.63 -13.77 16.17
N LEU A 204 -5.82 -12.57 16.71
CA LEU A 204 -5.98 -11.36 15.88
C LEU A 204 -4.69 -10.96 15.17
N VAL A 205 -3.51 -11.21 15.75
CA VAL A 205 -2.23 -10.95 15.08
C VAL A 205 -2.04 -11.94 13.92
N ALA A 206 -2.43 -13.20 14.10
CA ALA A 206 -2.44 -14.20 13.03
C ALA A 206 -3.41 -13.80 11.89
N ARG A 207 -4.63 -13.38 12.21
CA ARG A 207 -5.62 -12.87 11.24
C ARG A 207 -5.10 -11.64 10.49
N PHE A 208 -4.46 -10.71 11.19
CA PHE A 208 -3.80 -9.56 10.56
C PHE A 208 -2.71 -9.99 9.57
N ALA A 209 -1.95 -11.03 9.91
CA ALA A 209 -0.90 -11.55 9.06
C ALA A 209 -1.42 -12.20 7.77
N GLU A 210 -2.52 -12.94 7.87
CA GLU A 210 -3.24 -13.50 6.72
C GLU A 210 -3.76 -12.39 5.81
N LEU A 211 -4.49 -11.42 6.36
CA LEU A 211 -5.00 -10.26 5.63
C LEU A 211 -3.90 -9.47 4.92
N SER A 212 -2.75 -9.31 5.58
CA SER A 212 -1.57 -8.66 4.98
C SER A 212 -1.01 -9.43 3.80
N THR A 213 -0.98 -10.76 3.89
CA THR A 213 -0.55 -11.64 2.80
C THR A 213 -1.56 -11.61 1.63
N MET A 214 -2.85 -11.58 1.93
CA MET A 214 -3.90 -11.42 0.91
C MET A 214 -3.79 -10.07 0.20
N ALA A 215 -3.60 -8.98 0.94
CA ALA A 215 -3.40 -7.64 0.36
C ALA A 215 -2.12 -7.55 -0.49
N LEU A 216 -1.06 -8.26 -0.09
CA LEU A 216 0.19 -8.37 -0.85
C LEU A 216 0.03 -9.13 -2.18
N ARG A 217 -0.99 -9.98 -2.29
CA ARG A 217 -1.34 -10.76 -3.49
C ARG A 217 -2.50 -10.16 -4.29
N ALA A 218 -3.12 -9.10 -3.80
CA ALA A 218 -4.25 -8.47 -4.48
C ALA A 218 -3.85 -7.94 -5.86
N SER A 219 -4.68 -8.22 -6.87
CA SER A 219 -4.44 -7.76 -8.23
C SER A 219 -4.68 -6.25 -8.37
N CYS A 220 -5.73 -5.73 -7.72
CA CYS A 220 -6.16 -4.34 -7.87
C CYS A 220 -6.22 -3.61 -6.52
N ALA A 221 -6.01 -2.29 -6.57
CA ALA A 221 -6.22 -1.41 -5.43
C ALA A 221 -7.71 -1.16 -5.16
N LEU A 222 -8.08 -1.03 -3.90
CA LEU A 222 -9.41 -0.62 -3.46
C LEU A 222 -9.51 0.91 -3.42
N HIS A 223 -10.70 1.40 -3.74
CA HIS A 223 -11.03 2.82 -3.54
C HIS A 223 -11.24 3.10 -2.03
N PRO A 224 -10.66 4.17 -1.45
CA PRO A 224 -10.76 4.44 -0.01
C PRO A 224 -12.19 4.63 0.49
N GLU A 225 -13.05 5.28 -0.30
CA GLU A 225 -14.46 5.45 0.04
C GLU A 225 -15.19 4.12 0.12
N ARG A 226 -14.93 3.20 -0.81
CA ARG A 226 -15.57 1.88 -0.82
C ARG A 226 -15.21 1.08 0.42
N ILE A 227 -13.93 1.01 0.76
CA ILE A 227 -13.52 0.28 1.97
C ILE A 227 -14.02 1.00 3.24
N ALA A 228 -14.04 2.33 3.27
CA ALA A 228 -14.59 3.09 4.40
C ALA A 228 -16.09 2.80 4.60
N ASP A 229 -16.87 2.68 3.53
CA ASP A 229 -18.30 2.36 3.59
C ASP A 229 -18.53 0.93 4.11
N VAL A 230 -17.80 -0.06 3.58
CA VAL A 230 -17.87 -1.47 4.06
C VAL A 230 -17.48 -1.56 5.54
N LEU A 231 -16.38 -0.90 5.93
CA LEU A 231 -15.92 -0.86 7.33
C LEU A 231 -16.93 -0.16 8.24
N SER A 232 -17.54 0.94 7.79
CA SER A 232 -18.55 1.69 8.56
C SER A 232 -19.79 0.85 8.80
N ASN A 233 -20.30 0.20 7.77
CA ASN A 233 -21.47 -0.68 7.87
C ASN A 233 -21.20 -1.83 8.84
N ARG A 234 -20.02 -2.48 8.72
CA ARG A 234 -19.64 -3.55 9.64
C ARG A 234 -19.47 -3.06 11.08
N ALA A 235 -18.87 -1.89 11.27
CA ALA A 235 -18.71 -1.28 12.58
C ALA A 235 -20.05 -0.98 13.25
N GLN A 236 -21.03 -0.44 12.49
CA GLN A 236 -22.39 -0.23 13.00
C GLN A 236 -23.08 -1.53 13.41
N GLN A 237 -22.96 -2.59 12.62
CA GLN A 237 -23.50 -3.92 12.95
C GLN A 237 -22.91 -4.48 14.27
N ARG A 238 -21.66 -4.11 14.59
CA ARG A 238 -20.98 -4.47 15.85
C ARG A 238 -21.26 -3.48 16.99
N GLY A 239 -22.13 -2.48 16.78
CA GLY A 239 -22.46 -1.46 17.79
C GLY A 239 -21.33 -0.47 18.08
N ILE A 240 -20.35 -0.35 17.19
CA ILE A 240 -19.22 0.57 17.33
C ILE A 240 -19.65 1.99 16.96
N ARG A 241 -19.25 2.96 17.77
CA ARG A 241 -19.58 4.37 17.58
C ARG A 241 -18.85 4.96 16.38
N LEU A 242 -19.61 5.45 15.41
CA LEU A 242 -19.09 6.27 14.33
C LEU A 242 -19.14 7.78 14.64
N LYS A 243 -18.49 8.58 13.80
CA LYS A 243 -18.48 10.05 13.92
C LYS A 243 -19.92 10.59 13.92
N GLY A 244 -20.27 11.35 14.97
CA GLY A 244 -21.59 11.96 15.13
C GLY A 244 -22.58 11.15 15.97
N GLN A 245 -22.29 9.87 16.22
CA GLN A 245 -23.10 9.04 17.13
C GLN A 245 -22.69 9.29 18.59
N ARG A 246 -23.65 9.26 19.51
CA ARG A 246 -23.41 9.50 20.95
C ARG A 246 -23.10 8.22 21.74
N SER A 247 -23.64 7.09 21.31
CA SER A 247 -23.53 5.80 22.00
C SER A 247 -22.55 4.84 21.31
N GLY A 248 -22.06 3.84 22.06
CA GLY A 248 -21.13 2.80 21.61
C GLY A 248 -19.67 3.07 21.96
N PRO A 249 -18.84 2.01 22.06
CA PRO A 249 -17.39 2.15 22.22
C PRO A 249 -16.78 2.73 20.95
N LYS A 250 -15.66 3.45 21.08
CA LYS A 250 -14.87 3.85 19.91
C LYS A 250 -14.17 2.62 19.32
N PHE A 251 -13.85 2.68 18.03
CA PHE A 251 -13.06 1.63 17.40
C PHE A 251 -11.65 1.55 18.00
N SER A 252 -11.04 2.69 18.30
CA SER A 252 -9.74 2.75 18.97
C SER A 252 -9.70 2.14 20.38
N GLU A 253 -10.81 2.24 21.12
CA GLU A 253 -10.98 1.57 22.42
C GLU A 253 -11.03 0.05 22.21
N LEU A 254 -11.85 -0.41 21.25
CA LEU A 254 -11.96 -1.82 20.90
C LEU A 254 -10.63 -2.44 20.45
N VAL A 255 -9.84 -1.73 19.63
CA VAL A 255 -8.51 -2.16 19.20
C VAL A 255 -7.58 -2.34 20.41
N ARG A 256 -7.60 -1.40 21.36
CA ARG A 256 -6.75 -1.44 22.56
C ARG A 256 -7.12 -2.62 23.46
N ASP A 257 -8.42 -2.91 23.58
CA ASP A 257 -8.93 -3.96 24.44
C ASP A 257 -8.66 -5.36 23.85
N GLN A 258 -8.63 -5.49 22.52
CA GLN A 258 -8.49 -6.79 21.86
C GLN A 258 -7.08 -7.12 21.37
N MET A 259 -6.21 -6.13 21.14
CA MET A 259 -4.89 -6.35 20.56
C MET A 259 -3.78 -6.27 21.61
N PRO A 260 -2.69 -7.06 21.49
CA PRO A 260 -1.54 -6.92 22.37
C PRO A 260 -0.93 -5.51 22.31
N ALA A 261 -0.84 -4.84 23.45
CA ALA A 261 -0.38 -3.46 23.53
C ALA A 261 1.04 -3.28 22.96
N GLU A 262 1.96 -4.20 23.28
CA GLU A 262 3.33 -4.17 22.76
C GLU A 262 3.38 -4.27 21.23
N TRP A 263 2.52 -5.11 20.65
CA TRP A 263 2.42 -5.27 19.20
C TRP A 263 1.88 -3.98 18.55
N LEU A 264 0.85 -3.35 19.13
CA LEU A 264 0.32 -2.08 18.65
C LEU A 264 1.38 -0.99 18.67
N VAL A 265 2.08 -0.80 19.79
CA VAL A 265 3.15 0.20 19.92
C VAL A 265 4.25 -0.05 18.88
N ARG A 266 4.67 -1.31 18.71
CA ARG A 266 5.71 -1.67 17.76
C ARG A 266 5.28 -1.34 16.32
N HIS A 267 4.07 -1.75 15.90
CA HIS A 267 3.63 -1.72 14.48
C HIS A 267 2.86 -0.48 14.06
N PHE A 268 2.24 0.23 15.00
CA PHE A 268 1.43 1.42 14.75
C PHE A 268 1.96 2.67 15.47
N GLY A 269 2.98 2.51 16.33
CA GLY A 269 3.60 3.59 17.08
C GLY A 269 2.84 3.93 18.37
N ASP A 270 3.45 4.79 19.19
CA ASP A 270 2.88 5.29 20.44
C ASP A 270 1.92 6.49 20.23
N THR A 271 1.69 6.89 18.97
CA THR A 271 0.82 8.02 18.68
C THR A 271 -0.61 7.66 18.99
N LYS A 272 -1.19 8.28 20.02
CA LYS A 272 -2.62 8.23 20.42
C LYS A 272 -3.52 7.71 19.29
N PRO A 273 -3.72 6.38 19.18
CA PRO A 273 -4.31 5.76 17.99
C PRO A 273 -5.74 6.20 17.77
N GLU A 274 -6.37 6.73 18.82
CA GLU A 274 -7.71 7.28 18.86
C GLU A 274 -8.04 8.20 17.69
N LYS A 275 -7.20 9.19 17.37
CA LYS A 275 -7.54 10.16 16.32
C LYS A 275 -7.35 9.60 14.91
N THR A 276 -6.42 8.69 14.70
CA THR A 276 -6.10 8.15 13.37
C THR A 276 -6.94 6.94 13.03
N MET A 277 -7.20 6.04 13.98
CA MET A 277 -7.96 4.81 13.76
C MET A 277 -9.46 5.08 13.60
N ASP A 278 -10.06 5.93 14.45
CA ASP A 278 -11.50 6.21 14.36
C ASP A 278 -11.87 6.97 13.08
N GLY A 279 -10.90 7.64 12.45
CA GLY A 279 -11.09 8.35 11.20
C GLY A 279 -11.21 7.43 9.98
N ILE A 280 -10.84 6.15 10.08
CA ILE A 280 -10.77 5.22 8.94
C ILE A 280 -12.12 5.01 8.25
N PHE A 281 -13.21 5.09 9.02
CA PHE A 281 -14.60 5.04 8.57
C PHE A 281 -15.03 6.26 7.75
N SER A 282 -14.17 7.29 7.65
CA SER A 282 -14.45 8.54 6.96
C SER A 282 -13.34 8.99 6.02
N ALA A 283 -12.39 8.11 5.71
CA ALA A 283 -11.25 8.42 4.84
C ALA A 283 -11.60 8.35 3.36
N TYR A 284 -12.34 9.37 2.90
CA TYR A 284 -12.73 9.51 1.49
C TYR A 284 -11.63 10.18 0.66
N ILE A 285 -11.01 11.23 1.21
CA ILE A 285 -10.10 12.13 0.46
C ILE A 285 -8.64 11.71 0.66
N ALA A 286 -8.26 11.43 1.91
CA ALA A 286 -6.89 11.09 2.27
C ALA A 286 -6.85 9.65 2.79
N PRO A 287 -6.42 8.66 1.98
CA PRO A 287 -6.35 7.29 2.44
C PRO A 287 -5.35 7.13 3.58
N TYR A 288 -5.69 6.29 4.55
CA TYR A 288 -4.75 5.84 5.56
C TYR A 288 -3.75 4.82 4.98
N ARG A 289 -2.79 4.38 5.80
CA ARG A 289 -1.88 3.30 5.42
C ARG A 289 -2.66 1.99 5.30
N THR A 290 -2.28 1.12 4.35
CA THR A 290 -2.86 -0.23 4.20
C THR A 290 -3.00 -0.96 5.53
N ALA A 291 -1.94 -0.96 6.36
CA ALA A 291 -1.95 -1.60 7.67
C ALA A 291 -3.11 -1.13 8.58
N SER A 292 -3.53 0.13 8.49
CA SER A 292 -4.66 0.64 9.28
C SER A 292 -5.99 0.03 8.85
N TYR A 293 -6.20 -0.14 7.53
CA TYR A 293 -7.40 -0.79 7.00
C TYR A 293 -7.42 -2.28 7.36
N LEU A 294 -6.27 -2.96 7.24
CA LEU A 294 -6.16 -4.37 7.61
C LEU A 294 -6.37 -4.59 9.11
N LEU A 295 -5.96 -3.64 9.97
CA LEU A 295 -6.25 -3.69 11.40
C LEU A 295 -7.75 -3.56 11.69
N ALA A 296 -8.45 -2.67 10.98
CA ALA A 296 -9.91 -2.58 11.08
C ALA A 296 -10.58 -3.88 10.62
N MET A 297 -10.15 -4.43 9.48
CA MET A 297 -10.64 -5.73 9.01
C MET A 297 -10.40 -6.85 10.03
N THR A 298 -9.24 -6.85 10.68
CA THR A 298 -8.86 -7.84 11.70
C THR A 298 -9.83 -7.84 12.89
N VAL A 299 -10.21 -6.66 13.38
CA VAL A 299 -11.05 -6.52 14.58
C VAL A 299 -12.55 -6.67 14.27
N LEU A 300 -12.99 -6.28 13.08
CA LEU A 300 -14.40 -6.24 12.71
C LEU A 300 -14.97 -7.57 12.19
N TRP A 301 -14.11 -8.49 11.75
CA TRP A 301 -14.48 -9.81 11.23
C TRP A 301 -13.77 -10.92 11.95
N ASP A 302 -14.44 -12.06 12.04
CA ASP A 302 -13.87 -13.27 12.66
C ASP A 302 -13.03 -14.09 11.67
N SER A 303 -13.27 -13.93 10.36
CA SER A 303 -12.55 -14.57 9.26
C SER A 303 -11.84 -13.55 8.35
N SER A 304 -10.57 -13.81 8.02
CA SER A 304 -9.77 -13.05 7.05
C SER A 304 -10.40 -13.08 5.65
N GLU A 305 -10.95 -14.23 5.26
CA GLU A 305 -11.55 -14.45 3.95
C GLU A 305 -12.85 -13.67 3.79
N GLU A 306 -13.72 -13.71 4.81
CA GLU A 306 -14.98 -12.93 4.83
C GLU A 306 -14.69 -11.43 4.76
N ALA A 307 -13.72 -10.95 5.54
CA ALA A 307 -13.33 -9.55 5.54
C ALA A 307 -12.81 -9.10 4.17
N MET A 308 -11.92 -9.89 3.56
CA MET A 308 -11.36 -9.58 2.25
C MET A 308 -12.44 -9.62 1.18
N ALA A 309 -13.29 -10.66 1.17
CA ALA A 309 -14.40 -10.80 0.24
C ALA A 309 -15.37 -9.63 0.34
N ALA A 310 -15.74 -9.19 1.55
CA ALA A 310 -16.61 -8.02 1.73
C ALA A 310 -16.01 -6.74 1.15
N CYS A 311 -14.69 -6.56 1.27
CA CYS A 311 -14.00 -5.36 0.78
C CYS A 311 -13.73 -5.40 -0.73
N THR A 312 -13.56 -6.59 -1.33
CA THR A 312 -13.23 -6.79 -2.75
C THR A 312 -14.42 -7.18 -3.62
N ALA A 313 -15.55 -7.57 -3.03
CA ALA A 313 -16.79 -7.91 -3.73
C ALA A 313 -17.18 -6.79 -4.70
N PRO A 314 -17.30 -7.07 -6.02
CA PRO A 314 -17.67 -6.05 -6.99
C PRO A 314 -18.92 -5.33 -6.47
N GLN A 315 -18.89 -4.00 -6.49
CA GLN A 315 -20.13 -3.29 -6.27
C GLN A 315 -21.06 -3.74 -7.39
N ASP A 316 -22.24 -4.25 -7.02
CA ASP A 316 -23.31 -4.38 -7.99
C ASP A 316 -23.44 -3.00 -8.64
N ALA A 317 -23.00 -2.91 -9.89
CA ALA A 317 -23.03 -1.67 -10.68
C ALA A 317 -24.46 -1.13 -10.86
N GLY A 318 -25.46 -1.81 -10.28
CA GLY A 318 -26.89 -1.52 -10.36
C GLY A 318 -27.51 -0.92 -9.11
N VAL A 319 -26.83 -0.76 -7.97
CA VAL A 319 -27.40 0.00 -6.84
C VAL A 319 -26.77 1.37 -6.78
N ASP A 320 -27.20 2.22 -7.71
CA ASP A 320 -26.89 3.64 -7.82
C ASP A 320 -27.57 4.45 -6.69
N LEU A 321 -27.29 4.06 -5.44
CA LEU A 321 -27.65 4.84 -4.25
C LEU A 321 -27.03 6.24 -4.34
N GLY A 322 -25.86 6.35 -4.98
CA GLY A 322 -25.20 7.60 -5.34
C GLY A 322 -26.04 8.49 -6.26
N SER A 323 -26.64 7.95 -7.34
CA SER A 323 -27.55 8.79 -8.15
C SER A 323 -28.87 9.07 -7.47
N THR A 324 -29.47 8.17 -6.69
CA THR A 324 -30.75 8.53 -6.04
C THR A 324 -30.57 9.61 -4.98
N VAL A 325 -29.56 9.51 -4.12
CA VAL A 325 -29.23 10.55 -3.13
C VAL A 325 -28.72 11.81 -3.83
N GLY A 326 -27.74 11.68 -4.73
CA GLY A 326 -27.16 12.81 -5.44
C GLY A 326 -28.17 13.53 -6.34
N MET A 327 -29.12 12.84 -6.96
CA MET A 327 -30.22 13.46 -7.72
C MET A 327 -31.19 14.20 -6.80
N ARG A 328 -31.54 13.63 -5.64
CA ARG A 328 -32.34 14.36 -4.64
C ARG A 328 -31.61 15.61 -4.14
N MET A 329 -30.29 15.54 -3.97
CA MET A 329 -29.47 16.70 -3.61
C MET A 329 -29.45 17.75 -4.73
N ILE A 330 -29.31 17.33 -5.99
CA ILE A 330 -29.37 18.23 -7.15
C ILE A 330 -30.73 18.92 -7.22
N ASN A 331 -31.82 18.17 -7.05
CA ASN A 331 -33.17 18.73 -7.03
C ASN A 331 -33.35 19.74 -5.88
N ALA A 332 -32.84 19.45 -4.68
CA ALA A 332 -32.87 20.40 -3.57
C ALA A 332 -32.09 21.68 -3.87
N VAL A 333 -30.92 21.56 -4.51
CA VAL A 333 -30.11 22.72 -4.94
C VAL A 333 -30.82 23.52 -6.02
N LEU A 334 -31.44 22.86 -7.01
CA LEU A 334 -32.26 23.52 -8.04
C LEU A 334 -33.49 24.23 -7.45
N ALA A 335 -34.02 23.73 -6.33
CA ALA A 335 -35.09 24.37 -5.56
C ALA A 335 -34.61 25.52 -4.65
N GLY A 336 -33.33 25.92 -4.74
CA GLY A 336 -32.76 27.08 -4.02
C GLY A 336 -32.03 26.72 -2.72
N ALA A 337 -31.90 25.45 -2.36
CA ALA A 337 -31.08 25.06 -1.21
C ALA A 337 -29.58 25.25 -1.51
N SER A 338 -28.79 25.63 -0.51
CA SER A 338 -27.33 25.52 -0.63
C SER A 338 -26.90 24.04 -0.71
N VAL A 339 -25.78 23.73 -1.36
CA VAL A 339 -25.22 22.36 -1.44
C VAL A 339 -25.09 21.72 -0.05
N ARG A 340 -24.61 22.48 0.95
CA ARG A 340 -24.51 21.98 2.35
C ARG A 340 -25.86 21.69 2.99
N ALA A 341 -26.91 22.44 2.64
CA ALA A 341 -28.25 22.19 3.14
C ALA A 341 -28.81 20.91 2.50
N ALA A 342 -28.66 20.75 1.18
CA ALA A 342 -29.03 19.54 0.45
C ALA A 342 -28.32 18.29 0.97
N CYS A 343 -26.99 18.35 1.22
CA CYS A 343 -26.24 17.27 1.88
C CYS A 343 -26.88 16.82 3.19
N ARG A 344 -27.21 17.80 4.05
CA ARG A 344 -27.79 17.49 5.37
C ARG A 344 -29.21 16.95 5.27
N GLN A 345 -30.03 17.51 4.38
CA GLN A 345 -31.41 17.10 4.19
C GLN A 345 -31.51 15.67 3.66
N GLU A 346 -30.71 15.33 2.64
CA GLU A 346 -30.78 14.03 1.98
C GLU A 346 -29.87 12.98 2.63
N ASN A 347 -29.22 13.34 3.74
CA ASN A 347 -28.17 12.53 4.38
C ASN A 347 -27.09 12.08 3.38
N GLY A 348 -26.79 12.95 2.41
CA GLY A 348 -25.86 12.70 1.31
C GLY A 348 -24.55 13.46 1.46
N ARG A 349 -23.49 12.95 0.83
CA ARG A 349 -22.16 13.55 0.83
C ARG A 349 -22.04 14.55 -0.30
N SER A 350 -21.14 15.53 -0.15
CA SER A 350 -20.84 16.47 -1.24
C SER A 350 -20.26 15.77 -2.48
N SER A 351 -19.57 14.64 -2.29
CA SER A 351 -19.07 13.78 -3.36
C SER A 351 -20.20 13.11 -4.14
N ASP A 352 -21.31 12.75 -3.49
CA ASP A 352 -22.49 12.17 -4.14
C ASP A 352 -23.08 13.22 -5.10
N PHE A 353 -23.29 14.45 -4.61
CA PHE A 353 -23.73 15.56 -5.46
C PHE A 353 -22.76 15.89 -6.59
N GLU A 354 -21.46 15.98 -6.32
CA GLU A 354 -20.46 16.26 -7.36
C GLU A 354 -20.41 15.16 -8.43
N SER A 355 -20.51 13.90 -8.02
CA SER A 355 -20.52 12.74 -8.93
C SER A 355 -21.78 12.74 -9.79
N THR A 356 -22.96 12.92 -9.20
CA THR A 356 -24.21 13.02 -9.95
C THR A 356 -24.23 14.26 -10.85
N LEU A 357 -23.70 15.39 -10.39
CA LEU A 357 -23.62 16.60 -11.19
C LEU A 357 -22.70 16.41 -12.40
N ARG A 358 -21.55 15.72 -12.22
CA ARG A 358 -20.67 15.33 -13.35
C ARG A 358 -21.40 14.42 -14.34
N LEU A 359 -22.15 13.44 -13.86
CA LEU A 359 -22.95 12.54 -14.71
C LEU A 359 -24.02 13.31 -15.51
N LEU A 360 -24.66 14.32 -14.91
CA LEU A 360 -25.65 15.16 -15.59
C LEU A 360 -25.02 16.16 -16.57
N LEU A 361 -23.89 16.77 -16.22
CA LEU A 361 -23.25 17.84 -17.00
C LEU A 361 -22.35 17.32 -18.13
N GLY A 362 -21.93 16.06 -18.09
CA GLY A 362 -20.99 15.50 -19.04
C GLY A 362 -21.42 14.12 -19.50
N GLY A 363 -21.87 14.04 -20.76
CA GLY A 363 -21.93 12.80 -21.51
C GLY A 363 -20.64 12.00 -21.33
N GLN A 364 -20.77 10.67 -21.38
CA GLN A 364 -19.66 9.75 -21.15
C GLN A 364 -18.39 10.25 -21.84
N PRO A 365 -17.24 10.40 -21.15
CA PRO A 365 -15.99 10.27 -21.88
C PRO A 365 -16.09 8.89 -22.53
N ALA A 366 -16.14 8.85 -23.85
CA ALA A 366 -16.12 7.60 -24.59
C ALA A 366 -15.05 6.73 -23.94
N LEU A 367 -15.47 5.66 -23.27
CA LEU A 367 -14.58 4.58 -22.91
C LEU A 367 -14.18 3.99 -24.26
N SER A 368 -13.12 4.55 -24.84
CA SER A 368 -12.38 3.93 -25.92
C SER A 368 -11.80 2.65 -25.34
N LEU A 369 -12.60 1.58 -25.41
CA LEU A 369 -12.12 0.22 -25.43
C LEU A 369 -11.22 0.13 -26.68
N GLN A 370 -9.92 0.28 -26.47
CA GLN A 370 -8.91 -0.28 -27.35
C GLN A 370 -8.47 -1.62 -26.80
#